data_AF-A0A078AHT4-F1
#
_entry.id   AF-A0A078AHT4-F1
#
_cell.length_a   1.000
_cell.length_b   1.000
_cell.length_c   1.000
_cell.angle_alpha   90.00
_cell.angle_beta   90.00
_cell.angle_gamma   90.00
#
_symmetry.space_group_name_H-M   'P 1'
#
loop_
_entity.id
_entity.type
_entity.pdbx_description
1 polymer ?
#
loop_
_entity_poly.entity_id
_entity_poly.type
_entity_poly.pdbx_seq_one_letter_code
_entity_poly.pdbx_strand_id
1 'polypeptide(L)' 'MSIPRQTKIYVEKLRNEADMKGSKIFEFNEMIRIGKEINLQVGDFKVFLEKLNSQNILIMKPNKMWELS' A
#
# COMPACT_ATOMS: atom_id res chain seq x y z
N MET A 1 -1.13 -18.52 5.01
CA MET A 1 -0.71 -17.98 3.70
C MET A 1 0.48 -17.06 3.91
N SER A 2 1.59 -17.28 3.20
CA SER A 2 2.79 -16.43 3.27
C SER A 2 2.57 -15.15 2.45
N ILE A 3 2.83 -13.99 3.04
CA ILE A 3 2.83 -12.71 2.31
C ILE A 3 4.04 -12.70 1.36
N PRO A 4 3.86 -12.46 0.06
CA PRO A 4 4.96 -12.38 -0.90
C PRO A 4 6.03 -11.36 -0.47
N ARG A 5 7.31 -11.66 -0.74
CA ARG A 5 8.44 -10.80 -0.34
C ARG A 5 8.26 -9.36 -0.82
N GLN A 6 7.81 -9.15 -2.05
CA GLN A 6 7.58 -7.81 -2.60
C GLN A 6 6.47 -7.04 -1.88
N THR A 7 5.43 -7.73 -1.40
CA THR A 7 4.37 -7.11 -0.59
C THR A 7 4.91 -6.61 0.74
N LYS A 8 5.81 -7.37 1.39
CA LYS A 8 6.47 -6.92 2.63
C LYS A 8 7.29 -5.67 2.39
N ILE A 9 8.10 -5.65 1.33
CA ILE A 9 8.91 -4.49 0.93
C ILE A 9 8.02 -3.27 0.65
N TYR A 10 6.87 -3.47 -0.02
CA TYR A 10 5.91 -2.41 -0.27
C TYR A 10 5.33 -1.83 1.01
N VAL A 11 4.90 -2.68 1.95
CA VAL A 11 4.35 -2.24 3.24
C VAL A 11 5.40 -1.53 4.09
N GLU A 12 6.65 -2.00 4.09
CA GLU A 12 7.76 -1.30 4.76
C GLU A 12 8.03 0.07 4.16
N LYS A 13 8.02 0.19 2.82
CA LYS A 13 8.15 1.49 2.15
C LYS A 13 7.00 2.43 2.52
N LEU A 14 5.75 1.94 2.58
CA LEU A 14 4.60 2.73 3.04
C LEU A 14 4.76 3.20 4.49
N ARG A 15 5.30 2.36 5.38
CA ARG A 15 5.59 2.75 6.78
C ARG A 15 6.60 3.88 6.82
N ASN A 16 7.71 3.76 6.09
CA ASN A 16 8.72 4.80 6.04
C ASN A 16 8.17 6.13 5.50
N GLU A 17 7.36 6.09 4.43
CA GLU A 17 6.71 7.29 3.89
C GLU A 17 5.71 7.89 4.88
N ALA A 18 4.94 7.05 5.60
CA ALA A 18 4.00 7.51 6.62
C ALA A 18 4.71 8.23 7.77
N ASP A 19 5.83 7.68 8.23
CA ASP A 19 6.66 8.25 9.29
C ASP A 19 7.29 9.57 8.85
N MET A 20 7.79 9.64 7.60
CA MET A 20 8.37 10.86 7.04
C MET A 20 7.36 12.00 6.86
N LYS A 21 6.13 11.70 6.45
CA LYS A 21 5.08 12.72 6.25
C LYS A 21 4.21 12.99 7.47
N GLY A 22 4.33 12.18 8.53
CA GLY A 22 3.48 12.26 9.72
C GLY A 22 2.02 11.87 9.48
N SER A 23 1.72 11.07 8.46
CA SER A 23 0.36 10.65 8.12
C SER A 23 0.34 9.23 7.56
N LYS A 24 -0.58 8.40 8.05
CA LYS A 24 -0.81 7.04 7.54
C LYS A 24 -1.79 6.97 6.37
N ILE A 25 -2.28 8.11 5.89
CA ILE A 25 -3.26 8.21 4.82
C ILE A 25 -2.56 8.44 3.49
N PHE A 26 -2.91 7.64 2.49
CA PHE A 26 -2.34 7.68 1.14
C PHE A 26 -3.43 7.78 0.09
N GLU A 27 -3.19 8.60 -0.93
CA GLU A 27 -4.04 8.62 -2.13
C GLU A 27 -3.72 7.43 -3.04
N PHE A 28 -4.70 6.96 -3.82
CA PHE A 28 -4.46 5.86 -4.76
C PHE A 28 -3.30 6.13 -5.74
N ASN A 29 -3.14 7.37 -6.22
CA ASN A 29 -2.02 7.73 -7.10
C ASN A 29 -0.67 7.71 -6.38
N GLU A 30 -0.65 8.10 -5.10
CA GLU A 30 0.54 8.02 -4.24
C GLU A 30 0.94 6.56 -4.03
N MET A 31 -0.02 5.69 -3.76
CA MET A 31 0.18 4.24 -3.61
C MET A 31 0.82 3.64 -4.88
N ILE A 32 0.33 4.03 -6.07
CA ILE A 32 0.90 3.60 -7.35
C ILE A 32 2.33 4.11 -7.52
N ARG A 33 2.59 5.39 -7.24
CA ARG A 33 3.94 5.99 -7.35
C ARG A 33 4.93 5.20 -6.49
N ILE A 34 4.60 4.96 -5.23
CA ILE A 34 5.44 4.21 -4.29
C ILE A 34 5.67 2.77 -4.80
N GLY A 35 4.66 2.14 -5.39
CA GLY A 35 4.79 0.80 -5.98
C GLY A 35 5.78 0.79 -7.15
N LYS A 36 5.74 1.81 -8.00
CA LYS A 36 6.69 1.97 -9.13
C LYS A 36 8.12 2.21 -8.65
N GLU A 37 8.33 2.99 -7.59
CA GLU A 37 9.66 3.28 -7.04
C GLU A 37 10.42 2.02 -6.61
N ILE A 38 9.70 1.03 -6.09
CA ILE A 38 10.30 -0.24 -5.66
C ILE A 38 10.22 -1.33 -6.74
N ASN A 39 9.83 -0.97 -7.97
CA ASN A 39 9.58 -1.90 -9.07
C ASN A 39 8.62 -3.04 -8.68
N LEU A 40 7.53 -2.71 -7.97
CA LEU A 40 6.52 -3.68 -7.57
C LEU A 40 5.83 -4.27 -8.81
N GLN A 41 5.96 -5.59 -8.98
CA GLN A 41 5.34 -6.30 -10.10
C GLN A 41 4.05 -6.96 -9.64
N VAL A 42 2.94 -6.31 -9.93
CA VAL A 42 1.58 -6.81 -9.68
C VAL A 42 0.76 -6.68 -10.95
N GLY A 43 -0.18 -7.60 -11.18
CA GLY A 43 -1.05 -7.57 -12.35
C GLY A 43 -1.98 -6.36 -12.35
N ASP A 44 -3.02 -6.40 -11.52
CA ASP A 44 -3.91 -5.26 -11.28
C ASP A 44 -3.58 -4.65 -9.91
N PHE A 45 -3.19 -3.37 -9.91
CA PHE A 45 -2.80 -2.66 -8.70
C PHE A 45 -3.95 -2.46 -7.72
N LYS A 46 -5.17 -2.23 -8.23
CA LYS A 46 -6.36 -2.06 -7.39
C LYS A 46 -6.70 -3.39 -6.71
N VAL A 47 -6.69 -4.50 -7.44
CA VAL A 47 -6.89 -5.84 -6.87
C VAL A 47 -5.82 -6.17 -5.84
N PHE A 48 -4.57 -5.73 -6.07
CA PHE A 48 -3.50 -5.87 -5.09
C PHE A 48 -3.81 -5.11 -3.79
N LEU A 49 -4.24 -3.85 -3.86
CA LEU A 49 -4.62 -3.09 -2.65
C LEU A 49 -5.85 -3.68 -1.95
N GLU A 50 -6.84 -4.17 -2.69
CA GLU A 50 -8.02 -4.86 -2.14
C GLU A 50 -7.63 -6.13 -1.37
N LYS A 51 -6.61 -6.87 -1.83
CA LYS A 51 -6.06 -8.00 -1.08
C LYS A 51 -5.43 -7.55 0.25
N LEU A 52 -4.67 -6.44 0.25
CA LEU A 52 -4.13 -5.88 1.49
C LEU A 52 -5.23 -5.37 2.43
N ASN A 53 -6.32 -4.85 1.87
CA ASN A 53 -7.52 -4.48 2.61
C ASN A 53 -8.14 -5.67 3.33
N SER A 54 -8.33 -6.78 2.61
CA SER A 54 -8.88 -8.01 3.19
C SER A 54 -8.01 -8.63 4.30
N GLN A 55 -6.73 -8.25 4.36
CA GLN A 55 -5.76 -8.69 5.36
C GLN A 55 -5.60 -7.70 6.52
N ASN A 56 -6.38 -6.60 6.55
CA ASN A 56 -6.25 -5.50 7.49
C ASN A 56 -4.85 -4.85 7.52
N ILE A 57 -4.10 -4.95 6.41
CA ILE A 57 -2.80 -4.28 6.27
C ILE A 57 -3.03 -2.83 5.82
N LEU A 58 -3.96 -2.65 4.91
CA LEU A 58 -4.50 -1.35 4.51
C LEU A 58 -5.98 -1.31 4.85
N ILE A 59 -6.52 -0.12 5.02
CA ILE A 59 -7.95 0.11 5.20
C ILE A 59 -8.39 1.12 4.14
N MET A 60 -9.26 0.69 3.23
CA MET A 60 -9.86 1.60 2.25
C MET A 60 -10.84 2.54 2.97
N LYS A 61 -10.61 3.84 2.83
CA LYS A 61 -11.49 4.89 3.38
C LYS A 61 -12.43 5.42 2.29
N PRO A 62 -13.55 6.08 2.68
CA PRO A 62 -14.35 6.86 1.74
C PRO A 62 -13.45 7.89 1.03
N ASN A 63 -13.69 8.16 -0.26
CA ASN A 63 -12.91 9.07 -1.12
C ASN A 63 -11.60 8.51 -1.72
N LYS A 64 -11.51 7.18 -1.92
CA LYS A 64 -10.35 6.54 -2.60
C LYS A 64 -9.01 6.74 -1.85
N MET A 65 -9.11 6.98 -0.54
CA MET A 65 -7.98 7.07 0.37
C MET A 65 -7.70 5.71 0.98
N TRP A 66 -6.42 5.48 1.30
CA TRP A 66 -5.93 4.23 1.88
C TRP A 66 -5.20 4.55 3.16
N GLU A 67 -5.64 3.97 4.27
CA GLU A 67 -4.97 4.09 5.56
C GLU A 67 -4.11 2.86 5.81
N LEU A 68 -2.86 3.08 6.21
CA LEU A 68 -1.99 2.01 6.70
C LEU A 68 -2.39 1.65 8.14
N SER A 69 -2.71 0.38 8.39
CA SER A 69 -3.09 -0.09 9.74
C SER A 69 -1.91 -0.19 10.70
#